data_AF-A0A959UYP5-F1
#
_entry.id   AF-A0A959UYP5-F1
#
_cell.length_a   1.000
_cell.length_b   1.000
_cell.length_c   1.000
_cell.angle_alpha   90.00
_cell.angle_beta   90.00
_cell.angle_gamma   90.00
#
_symmetry.space_group_name_H-M   'P 1'
#
loop_
_entity.id
_entity.type
_entity.pdbx_description
1 polymer ?
#
loop_
_entity_poly.entity_id
_entity_poly.type
_entity_poly.pdbx_seq_one_letter_code
_entity_poly.pdbx_strand_id
1 'polypeptide(L)'
;FADGGIVGTKPYVSSGAYLDRMGHHCKGCHYDVKDRIGERACPFNALYWHFHERNRSRLEGPDARPGLMTRIGRVYHTWDAMDADTREALLNKAERTLQQLNAL
;
A
#
# COMPACT_ATOMS: atom_id res chain seq x y z
N PHE A 1 -2.11 10.66 -10.20
CA PHE A 1 -2.95 9.56 -10.71
C PHE A 1 -4.45 9.84 -10.58
N ALA A 2 -4.88 10.98 -10.00
CA ALA A 2 -6.27 11.42 -10.10
C ALA A 2 -6.68 11.71 -11.57
N ASP A 3 -5.68 12.02 -12.41
CA ASP A 3 -5.73 12.20 -13.86
C ASP A 3 -5.71 10.89 -14.67
N GLY A 4 -5.80 9.72 -14.02
CA GLY A 4 -5.73 8.42 -14.69
C GLY A 4 -4.36 8.08 -15.32
N GLY A 5 -3.32 8.86 -15.00
CA GLY A 5 -1.97 8.64 -15.52
C GLY A 5 -1.63 9.41 -16.80
N ILE A 6 -2.23 10.58 -17.03
CA ILE A 6 -1.78 11.49 -18.10
C ILE A 6 -0.31 11.88 -17.88
N VAL A 7 0.06 12.30 -16.66
CA VAL A 7 1.44 12.69 -16.34
C VAL A 7 2.26 11.52 -15.76
N GLY A 8 1.63 10.65 -14.97
CA GLY A 8 2.31 9.56 -14.26
C GLY A 8 2.09 8.17 -14.89
N THR A 9 3.17 7.41 -15.06
CA THR A 9 3.10 6.04 -15.66
C THR A 9 2.54 4.97 -14.73
N LYS A 10 2.53 5.22 -13.43
CA LYS A 10 1.94 4.38 -12.39
C LYS A 10 1.57 5.24 -11.16
N PRO A 11 0.72 4.75 -10.25
CA PRO A 11 0.56 5.37 -8.94
C PRO A 11 1.90 5.38 -8.20
N TYR A 12 2.35 6.57 -7.78
CA TYR A 12 3.54 6.71 -6.93
C TYR A 12 3.13 6.50 -5.47
N VAL A 13 3.00 5.24 -5.10
CA VAL A 13 2.70 4.81 -3.74
C VAL A 13 3.76 3.79 -3.31
N SER A 14 4.08 3.76 -2.02
CA SER A 14 5.05 2.83 -1.46
C SER A 14 4.71 2.47 -0.03
N SER A 15 5.18 1.31 0.43
CA SER A 15 5.19 0.97 1.85
C SER A 15 6.33 1.72 2.58
N GLY A 16 6.44 1.49 3.89
CA GLY A 16 7.52 2.04 4.70
C GLY A 16 8.91 1.56 4.25
N ALA A 17 9.02 0.41 3.58
CA ALA A 17 10.28 -0.13 3.09
C ALA A 17 11.00 0.79 2.08
N TYR A 18 10.25 1.61 1.32
CA TYR A 18 10.87 2.61 0.44
C TYR A 18 11.44 3.78 1.25
N LEU A 19 10.71 4.25 2.26
CA LEU A 19 11.15 5.35 3.15
C LEU A 19 12.42 4.96 3.91
N ASP A 20 12.49 3.72 4.40
CA ASP A 20 13.65 3.18 5.11
C ASP A 20 14.90 3.12 4.20
N ARG A 21 14.72 2.73 2.94
CA ARG A 21 15.82 2.62 1.98
C ARG A 21 16.35 3.98 1.53
N MET A 22 15.45 4.96 1.36
CA MET A 22 15.76 6.22 0.70
C MET A 22 16.20 7.33 1.66
N GLY A 23 16.16 7.10 2.98
CA GLY A 23 16.51 8.13 3.95
C GLY A 23 16.77 7.58 5.34
N HIS A 24 16.62 8.45 6.35
CA HIS A 24 16.90 8.13 7.75
C HIS A 24 15.70 8.32 8.66
N HIS A 25 14.51 8.59 8.11
CA HIS A 25 13.29 8.89 8.86
C HIS A 25 12.82 7.74 9.76
N CYS A 26 13.15 6.49 9.38
CA CYS A 26 12.79 5.32 10.18
C CYS A 26 13.66 5.17 11.43
N LYS A 27 14.86 5.76 11.46
CA LYS A 27 15.77 5.70 12.61
C LYS A 27 15.22 6.55 13.75
N GLY A 28 14.86 5.90 14.86
CA GLY A 28 14.27 6.57 16.03
C GLY A 28 12.78 6.91 15.88
N CYS A 29 12.14 6.45 14.80
CA CYS A 29 10.69 6.60 14.66
C CYS A 29 9.95 5.77 15.71
N HIS A 30 8.80 6.27 16.18
CA HIS A 30 7.92 5.51 17.06
C HIS A 30 7.46 4.20 16.41
N TYR A 31 7.22 4.21 15.10
CA TYR A 31 6.80 3.02 14.37
C TYR A 31 7.98 2.15 13.95
N ASP A 32 7.81 0.83 14.02
CA ASP A 32 8.72 -0.14 13.41
C ASP A 32 8.35 -0.29 11.92
N VAL A 33 9.29 0.05 11.05
CA VAL A 33 9.12 -0.03 9.59
C VAL A 33 9.09 -1.47 9.07
N LYS A 34 9.64 -2.43 9.81
CA LYS A 34 9.68 -3.85 9.44
C LYS A 34 8.42 -4.60 9.89
N ASP A 35 7.76 -4.12 10.93
CA ASP A 35 6.48 -4.65 11.37
C ASP A 35 5.34 -4.20 10.43
N ARG A 36 4.48 -5.14 10.07
CA ARG A 36 3.39 -4.96 9.12
C ARG A 36 2.02 -4.82 9.77
N ILE A 37 1.81 -5.42 10.96
CA ILE A 37 0.48 -5.60 11.56
C ILE A 37 0.45 -5.17 13.04
N GLY A 38 1.55 -5.34 13.77
CA GLY A 38 1.59 -5.08 15.21
C GLY A 38 1.25 -3.64 15.59
N GLU A 39 1.15 -3.38 16.89
CA GLU A 39 0.72 -2.08 17.41
C GLU A 39 1.60 -0.94 16.88
N ARG A 40 2.92 -1.18 16.86
CA ARG A 40 3.93 -0.24 16.36
C ARG A 40 4.21 -0.37 14.86
N ALA A 41 3.51 -1.21 14.12
CA ALA A 41 3.71 -1.33 12.67
C ALA A 41 3.58 0.02 11.96
N CYS A 42 4.51 0.31 11.04
CA CYS A 42 4.47 1.52 10.23
C CYS A 42 3.15 1.61 9.45
N PRO A 43 2.38 2.70 9.60
CA PRO A 43 1.09 2.88 8.92
C PRO A 43 1.16 2.70 7.40
N PHE A 44 2.26 3.12 6.78
CA PHE A 44 2.48 2.98 5.33
C PHE A 44 2.46 1.52 4.86
N ASN A 45 2.82 0.55 5.72
CA ASN A 45 2.85 -0.87 5.33
C ASN A 45 1.44 -1.39 5.08
N ALA A 46 0.51 -1.16 6.00
CA ALA A 46 -0.89 -1.57 5.85
C ALA A 46 -1.61 -0.73 4.79
N LEU A 47 -1.43 0.61 4.82
CA LEU A 47 -2.07 1.53 3.88
C LEU A 47 -1.67 1.29 2.42
N TYR A 48 -0.43 0.82 2.17
CA TYR A 48 0.02 0.47 0.83
C TYR A 48 -0.80 -0.68 0.21
N TRP A 49 -1.03 -1.74 0.99
CA TRP A 49 -1.82 -2.89 0.53
C TRP A 49 -3.30 -2.52 0.41
N HIS A 50 -3.83 -1.81 1.40
CA HIS A 50 -5.20 -1.29 1.37
C HIS A 50 -5.45 -0.39 0.14
N PHE A 51 -4.48 0.45 -0.25
CA PHE A 51 -4.58 1.26 -1.46
C PHE A 51 -4.72 0.41 -2.73
N HIS A 52 -3.96 -0.68 -2.86
CA HIS A 52 -4.00 -1.51 -4.06
C HIS A 52 -5.27 -2.34 -4.13
N GLU A 53 -5.70 -2.91 -3.00
CA GLU A 53 -6.92 -3.71 -2.93
C GLU A 53 -8.16 -2.86 -3.23
N ARG A 54 -8.34 -1.72 -2.55
CA ARG A 54 -9.51 -0.86 -2.75
C ARG A 54 -9.61 -0.27 -4.18
N ASN A 55 -8.49 -0.19 -4.90
CA ASN A 55 -8.43 0.35 -6.27
C ASN A 55 -8.21 -0.74 -7.33
N ARG A 56 -8.25 -2.02 -6.96
CA ARG A 56 -7.88 -3.14 -7.83
C ARG A 56 -8.61 -3.12 -9.16
N SER A 57 -9.92 -2.90 -9.16
CA SER A 57 -10.72 -2.79 -10.39
C SER A 57 -10.25 -1.71 -11.36
N ARG A 58 -9.66 -0.61 -10.86
CA ARG A 58 -9.18 0.51 -11.69
C ARG A 58 -7.71 0.37 -12.12
N LEU A 59 -6.94 -0.44 -11.41
CA LEU A 59 -5.50 -0.58 -11.61
C LEU A 59 -5.12 -1.90 -12.29
N GLU A 60 -5.93 -2.93 -12.13
CA GLU A 60 -5.80 -4.27 -12.74
C GLU A 60 -7.00 -4.65 -13.63
N GLY A 61 -8.12 -3.92 -13.57
CA GLY A 61 -9.30 -4.25 -14.36
C GLY A 61 -9.17 -3.92 -15.86
N PRO A 62 -10.22 -4.26 -16.64
CA PRO A 62 -10.22 -4.11 -18.10
C PRO A 62 -10.03 -2.66 -18.57
N ASP A 63 -10.46 -1.69 -17.75
CA ASP A 63 -10.35 -0.25 -18.04
C ASP A 63 -9.04 0.36 -17.54
N ALA A 64 -8.14 -0.44 -16.98
CA ALA A 64 -6.84 0.05 -16.51
C ALA A 64 -6.01 0.58 -17.69
N ARG A 65 -5.23 1.64 -17.43
CA ARG A 65 -4.37 2.25 -18.44
C ARG A 65 -3.48 1.19 -19.14
N PRO A 66 -3.35 1.24 -20.47
CA PRO A 66 -2.44 0.36 -21.21
C PRO A 66 -1.01 0.38 -20.64
N GLY A 67 -0.45 -0.81 -20.43
CA GLY A 67 0.91 -1.00 -19.90
C GLY A 67 1.05 -0.77 -18.39
N LEU A 68 -0.02 -0.42 -17.66
CA LEU A 68 0.02 -0.30 -16.21
C LEU A 68 0.31 -1.67 -15.55
N MET A 69 -0.32 -2.73 -16.05
CA MET A 69 -0.15 -4.09 -15.53
C MET A 69 1.32 -4.56 -15.58
N THR A 70 2.06 -4.22 -16.64
CA THR A 70 3.50 -4.52 -16.73
C THR A 70 4.31 -3.86 -15.60
N ARG A 71 3.82 -2.75 -15.03
CA ARG A 71 4.51 -1.99 -13.97
C ARG A 71 4.13 -2.42 -12.57
N ILE A 72 2.88 -2.85 -12.36
CA ILE A 72 2.34 -3.14 -11.02
C ILE A 72 1.88 -4.59 -10.83
N GLY A 73 1.90 -5.44 -11.85
CA GLY A 73 1.39 -6.81 -11.76
C GLY A 73 2.05 -7.65 -10.66
N ARG A 74 3.36 -7.46 -10.42
CA ARG A 74 4.05 -8.11 -9.30
C ARG A 74 3.43 -7.76 -7.93
N VAL A 75 2.85 -6.57 -7.77
CA VAL A 75 2.18 -6.18 -6.54
C VAL A 75 0.95 -7.05 -6.31
N TYR A 76 0.11 -7.23 -7.32
CA TYR A 76 -1.10 -8.06 -7.22
C TYR A 76 -0.77 -9.54 -7.09
N HIS A 77 0.23 -10.06 -7.81
CA HIS A 77 0.72 -11.42 -7.58
C HIS A 77 1.22 -11.64 -6.15
N THR A 78 1.92 -10.64 -5.59
CA THR A 78 2.42 -10.73 -4.21
C THR A 78 1.26 -10.70 -3.21
N TRP A 79 0.24 -9.88 -3.46
CA TRP A 79 -0.96 -9.80 -2.64
C TRP A 79 -1.75 -11.11 -2.67
N ASP A 80 -2.02 -11.65 -3.86
CA ASP A 80 -2.81 -12.87 -4.04
C ASP A 80 -2.12 -14.13 -3.49
N ALA A 81 -0.78 -14.11 -3.40
CA ALA A 81 -0.01 -15.17 -2.78
C ALA A 81 -0.01 -15.12 -1.24
N MET A 82 -0.48 -14.04 -0.61
CA MET A 82 -0.64 -13.98 0.84
C MET A 82 -1.85 -14.81 1.27
N ASP A 83 -1.75 -15.47 2.43
CA ASP A 83 -2.88 -16.16 3.04
C ASP A 83 -4.01 -15.16 3.39
N ALA A 84 -5.23 -15.69 3.54
CA ALA A 84 -6.41 -14.88 3.80
C ALA A 84 -6.29 -14.08 5.11
N ASP A 85 -5.79 -14.71 6.18
CA ASP A 85 -5.66 -14.10 7.50
C ASP A 85 -4.69 -12.91 7.47
N THR A 86 -3.55 -13.05 6.79
CA THR A 86 -2.58 -11.96 6.59
C THR A 86 -3.21 -10.80 5.82
N ARG A 87 -3.96 -11.08 4.74
CA ARG A 87 -4.62 -10.03 3.97
C ARG A 87 -5.66 -9.30 4.81
N GLU A 88 -6.52 -10.03 5.51
CA GLU A 88 -7.53 -9.47 6.39
C GLU A 88 -6.90 -8.62 7.51
N ALA A 89 -5.85 -9.10 8.15
CA ALA A 89 -5.14 -8.36 9.20
C ALA A 89 -4.55 -7.03 8.68
N LEU A 90 -3.98 -7.02 7.48
CA LEU A 90 -3.47 -5.80 6.84
C LEU A 90 -4.59 -4.81 6.53
N LEU A 91 -5.71 -5.27 5.98
CA LEU A 91 -6.86 -4.42 5.69
C LEU A 91 -7.47 -3.84 6.97
N ASN A 92 -7.64 -4.67 8.00
CA ASN A 92 -8.15 -4.25 9.31
C ASN A 92 -7.23 -3.22 9.98
N LYS A 93 -5.90 -3.41 9.92
CA LYS A 93 -4.92 -2.42 10.43
C LYS A 93 -5.03 -1.09 9.68
N ALA A 94 -5.15 -1.14 8.34
CA ALA A 94 -5.28 0.05 7.51
C ALA A 94 -6.58 0.81 7.83
N GLU A 95 -7.70 0.11 7.97
CA GLU A 95 -9.00 0.72 8.28
C GLU A 95 -8.99 1.40 9.65
N ARG A 96 -8.44 0.73 10.69
CA ARG A 96 -8.25 1.36 12.02
C ARG A 96 -7.41 2.63 11.94
N THR A 97 -6.35 2.61 11.14
CA THR A 97 -5.48 3.78 10.92
C THR A 97 -6.27 4.92 10.28
N LEU A 98 -7.09 4.64 9.25
CA LEU A 98 -7.92 5.64 8.59
C LEU A 98 -8.99 6.21 9.52
N GLN A 99 -9.63 5.38 10.34
CA GLN A 99 -10.59 5.80 11.34
C GLN A 99 -9.97 6.76 12.37
N GLN A 100 -8.76 6.45 12.85
CA GLN A 100 -8.02 7.34 13.75
C GLN A 100 -7.70 8.69 13.10
N LEU A 101 -7.27 8.69 11.84
CA LEU A 101 -6.98 9.93 11.10
C LEU A 101 -8.23 10.77 10.84
N ASN A 102 -9.36 10.14 10.54
CA ASN A 102 -10.63 10.83 10.28
C ASN A 102 -11.30 11.37 11.54
N ALA A 103 -10.85 10.93 12.73
CA ALA A 103 -11.34 11.39 14.02
C ALA A 103 -10.55 12.56 14.61
N LEU A 104 -9.51 13.03 13.90
CA LEU A 104 -8.74 14.24 14.24
C LEU A 104 -9.49 15.52 13.83
#